data_AF-A0A6P6VLR8-F1
#
_entry.id   AF-A0A6P6VLR8-F1
#
_cell.length_a   1.000
_cell.length_b   1.000
_cell.length_c   1.000
_cell.angle_alpha   90.00
_cell.angle_beta   90.00
_cell.angle_gamma   90.00
#
_symmetry.space_group_name_H-M   'P 1'
#
loop_
_entity.id
_entity.type
_entity.pdbx_description
1 polymer ?
#
loop_
_entity_poly.entity_id
_entity_poly.type
_entity_poly.pdbx_seq_one_letter_code
_entity_poly.pdbx_strand_id
1 'polypeptide(L)'
;MSISLQSCLFKCLDQSHTHETSCSFPAIPSRTAWLSGFWALCILYISTAPPFFFLSPLFFSACDVNTGQSRMADFGFIENSSGTIPKPTIQNIVSTVNLNCMLDLKAIAMHARNAEYNPRRFAAVIMRIREPKTTALIFATGKIVCAGAKSEAHSKLAARRYTKIIEKCGVKGVQFKDFKIQNIVGSTDMKFPIRLEHLACAHAAFVTYDPEVFPGLIYRMKHPNVALLIFASGKIILTGAKVRDDTYKAFDNIYPVLTQFKRKSQLC
;
A
#
# COMPACT_ATOMS: atom_id res chain seq x y z
N MET A 1 -21.79 -16.56 -28.88
CA MET A 1 -20.37 -16.93 -28.71
C MET A 1 -19.73 -15.92 -27.77
N SER A 2 -19.32 -16.35 -26.58
CA SER A 2 -18.69 -15.49 -25.57
C SER A 2 -17.23 -15.92 -25.41
N ILE A 3 -16.28 -15.00 -25.54
CA ILE A 3 -14.86 -15.26 -25.33
C ILE A 3 -14.47 -14.56 -24.02
N SER A 4 -14.02 -15.33 -23.04
CA SER A 4 -13.68 -14.81 -21.72
C SER A 4 -12.40 -13.97 -21.75
N LEU A 5 -12.30 -13.03 -20.81
CA LEU A 5 -11.14 -12.17 -20.55
C LEU A 5 -9.88 -12.91 -20.04
N GLN A 6 -9.87 -14.24 -20.12
CA GLN A 6 -8.84 -15.12 -19.58
C GLN A 6 -7.62 -15.28 -20.52
N SER A 7 -7.71 -14.78 -21.75
CA SER A 7 -6.72 -14.96 -22.82
C SER A 7 -5.65 -13.86 -22.91
N CYS A 8 -5.78 -12.76 -22.16
CA CYS A 8 -4.82 -11.64 -22.21
C CYS A 8 -3.65 -11.76 -21.22
N LEU A 9 -3.80 -12.54 -20.13
CA LEU A 9 -2.76 -12.67 -19.08
C LEU A 9 -1.78 -13.84 -19.29
N PHE A 10 -1.99 -14.71 -20.27
CA PHE A 10 -1.21 -15.95 -20.46
C PHE A 10 -0.25 -15.96 -21.67
N LYS A 11 -0.17 -14.87 -22.44
CA LYS A 11 0.69 -14.78 -23.65
C LYS A 11 2.03 -14.04 -23.46
N CYS A 12 2.39 -13.65 -22.23
CA CYS A 12 3.72 -13.10 -21.92
C CYS A 12 4.71 -14.13 -21.36
N LEU A 13 4.38 -15.44 -21.40
CA LEU A 13 5.21 -16.48 -20.78
C LEU A 13 5.41 -17.73 -21.65
N ASP A 14 5.45 -17.59 -22.98
CA ASP A 14 5.99 -18.64 -23.84
C ASP A 14 6.57 -18.09 -25.16
N GLN A 15 7.90 -17.99 -25.24
CA GLN A 15 8.68 -17.94 -26.49
C GLN A 15 10.19 -18.07 -26.23
N SER A 16 10.66 -19.30 -26.02
CA SER A 16 11.91 -19.82 -26.62
C SER A 16 12.07 -21.31 -26.30
N HIS A 17 12.25 -22.11 -27.35
CA HIS A 17 12.17 -23.57 -27.28
C HIS A 17 13.43 -24.26 -26.70
N THR A 18 13.17 -25.44 -26.11
CA THR A 18 14.02 -26.66 -26.10
C THR A 18 15.48 -26.58 -25.61
N HIS A 19 15.76 -27.23 -24.48
CA HIS A 19 16.37 -28.57 -24.51
C HIS A 19 16.13 -29.33 -23.20
N GLU A 20 15.92 -30.63 -23.29
CA GLU A 20 15.74 -31.52 -22.12
C GLU A 20 17.07 -31.81 -21.41
N THR A 21 17.05 -31.91 -20.09
CA THR A 21 17.72 -32.99 -19.33
C THR A 21 17.25 -33.01 -17.87
N SER A 22 17.48 -34.13 -17.17
CA SER A 22 16.68 -34.59 -16.04
C SER A 22 17.25 -34.31 -14.64
N CYS A 23 16.38 -34.53 -13.65
CA CYS A 23 16.65 -34.97 -12.26
C CYS A 23 16.78 -33.98 -11.10
N SER A 24 16.32 -34.48 -9.94
CA SER A 24 16.46 -34.01 -8.54
C SER A 24 15.73 -32.73 -8.09
N PHE A 25 14.58 -32.93 -7.43
CA PHE A 25 13.98 -31.98 -6.49
C PHE A 25 14.77 -31.92 -5.17
N PRO A 26 15.10 -30.72 -4.65
CA PRO A 26 15.29 -30.48 -3.22
C PRO A 26 14.02 -29.91 -2.56
N ALA A 27 13.92 -30.09 -1.24
CA ALA A 27 12.67 -29.93 -0.49
C ALA A 27 12.12 -28.50 -0.38
N ILE A 28 10.79 -28.42 -0.22
CA ILE A 28 10.01 -27.19 0.03
C ILE A 28 10.35 -26.63 1.43
N PRO A 29 10.86 -25.39 1.56
CA PRO A 29 10.95 -24.71 2.85
C PRO A 29 9.60 -24.13 3.27
N SER A 30 9.39 -24.04 4.59
CA SER A 30 8.08 -23.83 5.24
C SER A 30 7.39 -22.46 4.98
N ARG A 31 6.06 -22.46 5.18
CA ARG A 31 5.06 -21.43 4.80
C ARG A 31 5.22 -19.99 5.34
N THR A 32 6.32 -19.60 5.98
CA THR A 32 6.41 -18.31 6.74
C THR A 32 7.12 -17.16 6.01
N ALA A 33 7.75 -17.38 4.86
CA ALA A 33 8.57 -16.35 4.19
C ALA A 33 7.82 -15.33 3.29
N TRP A 34 6.59 -15.63 2.84
CA TRP A 34 5.95 -14.88 1.75
C TRP A 34 5.24 -13.58 2.15
N LEU A 35 4.86 -13.43 3.42
CA LEU A 35 4.00 -12.31 3.87
C LEU A 35 4.70 -10.94 3.91
N SER A 36 6.03 -10.86 3.83
CA SER A 36 6.75 -9.57 3.84
C SER A 36 7.06 -9.01 2.45
N GLY A 37 7.19 -9.86 1.43
CA GLY A 37 7.54 -9.45 0.06
C GLY A 37 6.33 -9.05 -0.79
N PHE A 38 5.24 -9.81 -0.71
CA PHE A 38 4.05 -9.59 -1.54
C PHE A 38 3.35 -8.26 -1.21
N TRP A 39 3.31 -7.89 0.08
CA TRP A 39 2.77 -6.61 0.53
C TRP A 39 3.54 -5.40 -0.02
N ALA A 40 4.86 -5.47 -0.12
CA ALA A 40 5.67 -4.39 -0.68
C ALA A 40 5.41 -4.18 -2.18
N LEU A 41 5.25 -5.28 -2.94
CA LEU A 41 4.93 -5.24 -4.37
C LEU A 41 3.49 -4.78 -4.64
N CYS A 42 2.49 -5.25 -3.89
CA CYS A 42 1.11 -4.78 -4.04
C CYS A 42 0.96 -3.29 -3.65
N ILE A 43 1.63 -2.81 -2.61
CA ILE A 43 1.61 -1.39 -2.23
C ILE A 43 2.29 -0.51 -3.30
N LEU A 44 3.37 -0.99 -3.93
CA LEU A 44 3.96 -0.32 -5.10
C LEU A 44 2.97 -0.30 -6.28
N TYR A 45 2.33 -1.42 -6.59
CA TYR A 45 1.38 -1.54 -7.72
C TYR A 45 0.17 -0.62 -7.58
N ILE A 46 -0.35 -0.43 -6.36
CA ILE A 46 -1.44 0.52 -6.05
C ILE A 46 -0.97 1.99 -6.16
N SER A 47 0.34 2.26 -6.09
CA SER A 47 0.91 3.61 -6.07
C SER A 47 1.47 4.11 -7.42
N THR A 48 1.51 3.28 -8.47
CA THR A 48 2.21 3.60 -9.74
C THR A 48 1.34 3.59 -11.00
N ALA A 49 0.02 3.51 -10.89
CA ALA A 49 -0.86 3.72 -12.05
C ALA A 49 -0.86 5.22 -12.45
N PRO A 50 -0.51 5.60 -13.69
CA PRO A 50 -0.54 6.99 -14.13
C PRO A 50 -1.98 7.46 -14.42
N PRO A 51 -2.28 8.76 -14.26
CA PRO A 51 -3.50 9.35 -14.81
C PRO A 51 -3.36 9.58 -16.32
N PHE A 52 -4.51 9.78 -16.99
CA PHE A 52 -4.70 9.99 -18.44
C PHE A 52 -4.59 8.76 -19.35
N PHE A 53 -5.75 8.29 -19.84
CA PHE A 53 -6.14 8.57 -21.23
C PHE A 53 -7.66 8.79 -21.31
N PHE A 54 -8.09 9.67 -22.21
CA PHE A 54 -9.48 10.07 -22.45
C PHE A 54 -9.96 9.41 -23.77
N LEU A 55 -11.22 8.97 -23.83
CA LEU A 55 -12.14 9.31 -24.93
C LEU A 55 -13.60 8.93 -24.59
N SER A 56 -14.47 9.88 -24.92
CA SER A 56 -15.90 10.06 -24.63
C SER A 56 -16.84 9.38 -25.66
N PRO A 57 -18.16 9.68 -25.69
CA PRO A 57 -19.21 9.58 -24.66
C PRO A 57 -20.41 8.73 -25.19
N LEU A 58 -21.56 8.63 -24.46
CA LEU A 58 -22.94 8.67 -25.01
C LEU A 58 -24.04 8.27 -23.98
N PHE A 59 -25.15 9.05 -23.91
CA PHE A 59 -26.44 8.81 -23.20
C PHE A 59 -26.40 8.57 -21.66
N PHE A 60 -27.36 8.95 -20.79
CA PHE A 60 -28.46 9.94 -20.73
C PHE A 60 -28.96 9.91 -19.25
N SER A 61 -29.58 10.92 -18.61
CA SER A 61 -29.87 12.33 -18.96
C SER A 61 -30.08 13.16 -17.66
N ALA A 62 -30.85 14.24 -17.72
CA ALA A 62 -31.12 15.22 -16.66
C ALA A 62 -31.99 14.78 -15.46
N CYS A 63 -31.73 15.40 -14.30
CA CYS A 63 -32.76 16.06 -13.48
C CYS A 63 -32.14 17.28 -12.78
N ASP A 64 -32.46 18.47 -13.27
CA ASP A 64 -32.22 19.73 -12.55
C ASP A 64 -33.34 19.97 -11.54
N VAL A 65 -33.00 20.06 -10.25
CA VAL A 65 -33.74 20.87 -9.28
C VAL A 65 -32.72 21.56 -8.39
N ASN A 66 -32.64 22.88 -8.50
CA ASN A 66 -31.85 23.73 -7.63
C ASN A 66 -32.77 24.46 -6.63
N THR A 67 -32.17 25.01 -5.58
CA THR A 67 -32.77 25.90 -4.55
C THR A 67 -33.51 25.19 -3.40
N GLY A 68 -32.86 25.18 -2.23
CA GLY A 68 -33.40 24.65 -0.97
C GLY A 68 -32.39 24.82 0.17
N GLN A 69 -32.39 26.00 0.80
CA GLN A 69 -31.36 26.44 1.74
C GLN A 69 -31.56 25.87 3.16
N SER A 70 -30.46 25.72 3.90
CA SER A 70 -30.42 25.62 5.38
C SER A 70 -30.90 24.33 6.06
N ARG A 71 -29.95 23.52 6.56
CA ARG A 71 -29.66 23.38 8.00
C ARG A 71 -28.57 22.32 8.23
N MET A 72 -27.47 22.71 8.88
CA MET A 72 -26.60 21.75 9.55
C MET A 72 -27.40 21.19 10.74
N ALA A 73 -27.64 19.89 10.77
CA ALA A 73 -28.22 19.22 11.92
C ALA A 73 -27.07 18.74 12.82
N ASP A 74 -27.03 19.26 14.05
CA ASP A 74 -26.09 18.81 15.08
C ASP A 74 -26.29 17.32 15.34
N PHE A 75 -25.30 16.51 14.97
CA PHE A 75 -25.21 15.13 15.45
C PHE A 75 -24.69 15.14 16.89
N GLY A 76 -25.64 15.26 17.83
CA GLY A 76 -25.36 15.18 19.25
C GLY A 76 -24.64 13.87 19.60
N PHE A 77 -23.52 14.00 20.31
CA PHE A 77 -22.76 12.85 20.82
C PHE A 77 -23.58 12.12 21.88
N ILE A 78 -24.06 10.92 21.56
CA ILE A 78 -24.47 9.95 22.59
C ILE A 78 -23.20 9.32 23.14
N GLU A 79 -22.61 9.95 24.16
CA GLU A 79 -21.67 9.25 25.04
C GLU A 79 -22.43 8.20 25.84
N ASN A 80 -22.10 6.92 25.64
CA ASN A 80 -22.50 5.86 26.56
C ASN A 80 -21.48 4.71 26.54
N SER A 81 -21.10 4.26 27.74
CA SER A 81 -20.30 3.05 28.05
C SER A 81 -18.86 2.95 27.50
N SER A 82 -17.91 3.51 28.27
CA SER A 82 -16.63 2.89 28.65
C SER A 82 -15.97 1.90 27.65
N GLY A 83 -15.56 2.38 26.48
CA GLY A 83 -14.76 1.63 25.52
C GLY A 83 -13.80 2.53 24.76
N THR A 84 -12.50 2.40 24.99
CA THR A 84 -11.48 3.24 24.35
C THR A 84 -11.46 3.02 22.84
N ILE A 85 -11.78 4.07 22.06
CA ILE A 85 -11.76 4.01 20.59
C ILE A 85 -10.37 3.52 20.11
N PRO A 86 -10.27 2.43 19.33
CA PRO A 86 -8.99 1.79 19.03
C PRO A 86 -8.19 2.59 18.01
N LYS A 87 -7.12 3.25 18.47
CA LYS A 87 -6.30 4.13 17.63
C LYS A 87 -5.44 3.35 16.61
N PRO A 88 -5.38 3.78 15.34
CA PRO A 88 -4.48 3.21 14.34
C PRO A 88 -3.00 3.20 14.76
N THR A 89 -2.36 2.06 14.55
CA THR A 89 -0.92 1.88 14.74
C THR A 89 -0.20 1.97 13.39
N ILE A 90 0.86 2.77 13.30
CA ILE A 90 1.63 2.88 12.05
C ILE A 90 2.54 1.66 11.89
N GLN A 91 2.35 0.91 10.81
CA GLN A 91 3.09 -0.32 10.54
C GLN A 91 4.23 -0.13 9.54
N ASN A 92 4.04 0.74 8.55
CA ASN A 92 5.02 0.99 7.51
C ASN A 92 4.92 2.43 6.97
N ILE A 93 6.07 3.00 6.62
CA ILE A 93 6.21 4.29 5.96
C ILE A 93 7.16 4.11 4.79
N VAL A 94 6.71 4.56 3.62
CA VAL A 94 7.49 4.61 2.38
C VAL A 94 7.85 6.06 2.10
N SER A 95 9.14 6.32 1.92
CA SER A 95 9.70 7.63 1.58
C SER A 95 10.58 7.56 0.34
N THR A 96 10.79 8.71 -0.29
CA THR A 96 11.79 8.89 -1.36
C THR A 96 12.80 9.94 -0.97
N VAL A 97 14.03 9.80 -1.47
CA VAL A 97 15.07 10.84 -1.48
C VAL A 97 15.78 10.82 -2.83
N ASN A 98 16.31 11.96 -3.25
CA ASN A 98 17.08 12.12 -4.47
C ASN A 98 18.55 12.40 -4.10
N LEU A 99 19.48 11.61 -4.66
CA LEU A 99 20.92 11.81 -4.52
C LEU A 99 21.50 12.83 -5.51
N ASN A 100 20.75 13.18 -6.56
CA ASN A 100 21.13 14.16 -7.59
C ASN A 100 22.47 13.83 -8.28
N CYS A 101 22.79 12.54 -8.45
CA CYS A 101 23.94 12.03 -9.17
C CYS A 101 23.60 10.68 -9.81
N MET A 102 24.24 10.36 -10.94
CA MET A 102 24.12 9.06 -11.58
C MET A 102 24.93 8.01 -10.81
N LEU A 103 24.37 6.81 -10.66
CA LEU A 103 24.93 5.72 -9.86
C LEU A 103 25.25 4.50 -10.70
N ASP A 104 26.49 4.01 -10.63
CA ASP A 104 26.79 2.65 -11.06
C ASP A 104 26.28 1.64 -10.02
N LEU A 105 25.12 1.07 -10.33
CA LEU A 105 24.47 0.05 -9.52
C LEU A 105 25.32 -1.22 -9.35
N LYS A 106 26.15 -1.57 -10.34
CA LYS A 106 27.04 -2.74 -10.26
C LYS A 106 28.17 -2.48 -9.28
N ALA A 107 28.84 -1.32 -9.36
CA ALA A 107 29.83 -0.92 -8.37
C ALA A 107 29.25 -0.87 -6.95
N ILE A 108 28.08 -0.26 -6.75
CA ILE A 108 27.43 -0.21 -5.43
C ILE A 108 27.13 -1.62 -4.90
N ALA A 109 26.59 -2.52 -5.73
CA ALA A 109 26.27 -3.89 -5.32
C ALA A 109 27.50 -4.72 -4.94
N MET A 110 28.66 -4.49 -5.56
CA MET A 110 29.91 -5.19 -5.21
C MET A 110 30.54 -4.70 -3.90
N HIS A 111 30.41 -3.41 -3.58
CA HIS A 111 31.03 -2.82 -2.38
C HIS A 111 30.11 -2.81 -1.14
N ALA A 112 28.79 -2.72 -1.33
CA ALA A 112 27.84 -2.61 -0.24
C ALA A 112 27.46 -3.98 0.36
N ARG A 113 27.58 -4.09 1.68
CA ARG A 113 27.10 -5.27 2.43
C ARG A 113 25.57 -5.33 2.43
N ASN A 114 25.00 -6.52 2.24
CA ASN A 114 23.55 -6.76 2.17
C ASN A 114 22.85 -5.95 1.05
N ALA A 115 23.51 -5.86 -0.11
CA ALA A 115 22.94 -5.35 -1.35
C ALA A 115 22.71 -6.49 -2.35
N GLU A 116 21.51 -6.55 -2.91
CA GLU A 116 21.11 -7.50 -3.95
C GLU A 116 20.90 -6.72 -5.25
N TYR A 117 21.49 -7.17 -6.38
CA TYR A 117 21.29 -6.55 -7.69
C TYR A 117 21.17 -7.60 -8.78
N ASN A 118 20.07 -7.58 -9.53
CA ASN A 118 19.86 -8.41 -10.70
C ASN A 118 19.07 -7.62 -11.75
N PRO A 119 19.74 -6.98 -12.73
CA PRO A 119 19.08 -6.10 -13.71
C PRO A 119 18.10 -6.83 -14.62
N ARG A 120 18.22 -8.16 -14.81
CA ARG A 120 17.24 -8.96 -15.55
C ARG A 120 15.91 -9.11 -14.81
N ARG A 121 15.91 -8.97 -13.48
CA ARG A 121 14.73 -9.05 -12.62
C ARG A 121 14.20 -7.67 -12.25
N PHE A 122 15.07 -6.74 -11.89
CA PHE A 122 14.71 -5.40 -11.44
C PHE A 122 15.87 -4.40 -11.59
N ALA A 123 15.61 -3.26 -12.22
CA ALA A 123 16.61 -2.24 -12.55
C ALA A 123 16.98 -1.31 -11.36
N ALA A 124 17.11 -1.87 -10.16
CA ALA A 124 17.53 -1.17 -8.95
C ALA A 124 18.28 -2.10 -7.98
N VAL A 125 19.18 -1.54 -7.19
CA VAL A 125 19.84 -2.26 -6.08
C VAL A 125 18.89 -2.30 -4.89
N ILE A 126 18.66 -3.49 -4.35
CA ILE A 126 17.90 -3.71 -3.12
C ILE A 126 18.90 -3.77 -1.97
N MET A 127 18.91 -2.76 -1.09
CA MET A 127 19.84 -2.70 0.04
C MET A 127 19.07 -2.78 1.37
N ARG A 128 19.60 -3.49 2.37
CA ARG A 128 18.92 -3.69 3.67
C ARG A 128 19.81 -3.30 4.84
N ILE A 129 19.27 -2.53 5.78
CA ILE A 129 19.93 -2.22 7.07
C ILE A 129 19.09 -2.75 8.24
N ARG A 130 19.77 -3.19 9.30
CA ARG A 130 19.14 -3.75 10.51
C ARG A 130 18.54 -2.67 11.41
N GLU A 131 19.12 -1.48 11.42
CA GLU A 131 18.70 -0.36 12.26
C GLU A 131 18.68 0.96 11.46
N PRO A 132 17.56 1.69 11.47
CA PRO A 132 16.21 1.14 11.67
C PRO A 132 15.93 0.07 10.60
N LYS A 133 15.28 -1.04 10.97
CA LYS A 133 15.03 -2.19 10.08
C LYS A 133 14.23 -1.76 8.86
N THR A 134 14.90 -1.60 7.72
CA THR A 134 14.34 -1.03 6.49
C THR A 134 14.92 -1.70 5.26
N THR A 135 14.35 -1.42 4.10
CA THR A 135 14.90 -1.78 2.79
C THR A 135 14.83 -0.57 1.87
N ALA A 136 15.93 -0.30 1.15
CA ALA A 136 16.01 0.70 0.12
C ALA A 136 16.03 0.05 -1.27
N LEU A 137 15.38 0.71 -2.23
CA LEU A 137 15.50 0.47 -3.66
C LEU A 137 16.26 1.66 -4.26
N ILE A 138 17.46 1.43 -4.77
CA ILE A 138 18.37 2.47 -5.28
C ILE A 138 18.42 2.36 -6.80
N PHE A 139 17.98 3.40 -7.48
CA PHE A 139 17.91 3.47 -8.95
C PHE A 139 19.15 4.16 -9.52
N ALA A 140 19.54 3.84 -10.76
CA ALA A 140 20.71 4.41 -11.43
C ALA A 140 20.65 5.95 -11.56
N THR A 141 19.45 6.52 -11.50
CA THR A 141 19.17 7.98 -11.51
C THR A 141 19.49 8.70 -10.20
N GLY A 142 19.99 7.99 -9.17
CA GLY A 142 20.20 8.56 -7.83
C GLY A 142 18.94 8.65 -6.98
N LYS A 143 17.76 8.25 -7.49
CA LYS A 143 16.55 8.14 -6.68
C LYS A 143 16.63 6.93 -5.75
N ILE A 144 16.28 7.11 -4.48
CA ILE A 144 16.13 6.04 -3.50
C ILE A 144 14.68 6.01 -3.00
N VAL A 145 14.08 4.82 -2.97
CA VAL A 145 12.81 4.54 -2.27
C VAL A 145 13.17 3.78 -0.99
N CYS A 146 12.78 4.27 0.18
CA CYS A 146 13.03 3.64 1.48
C CYS A 146 11.71 3.18 2.11
N ALA A 147 11.61 1.91 2.49
CA ALA A 147 10.42 1.29 3.08
C ALA A 147 10.75 0.47 4.34
N GLY A 148 9.73 0.19 5.16
CA GLY A 148 9.80 -0.62 6.39
C GLY A 148 9.92 0.18 7.69
N ALA A 149 10.01 1.52 7.62
CA ALA A 149 10.11 2.35 8.82
C ALA A 149 8.75 2.51 9.51
N LYS A 150 8.72 2.56 10.85
CA LYS A 150 7.50 2.77 11.64
C LYS A 150 7.22 4.24 12.03
N SER A 151 8.18 5.14 11.79
CA SER A 151 8.03 6.59 12.00
C SER A 151 8.77 7.38 10.92
N GLU A 152 8.35 8.62 10.67
CA GLU A 152 8.92 9.52 9.67
C GLU A 152 10.37 9.85 10.04
N ALA A 153 10.63 10.03 11.33
CA ALA A 153 11.97 10.23 11.88
C ALA A 153 12.89 9.03 11.57
N HIS A 154 12.42 7.79 11.79
CA HIS A 154 13.17 6.60 11.41
C HIS A 154 13.32 6.47 9.89
N SER A 155 12.29 6.83 9.10
CA SER A 155 12.36 6.81 7.62
C SER A 155 13.42 7.80 7.09
N LYS A 156 13.48 9.01 7.66
CA LYS A 156 14.48 10.03 7.32
C LYS A 156 15.88 9.63 7.79
N LEU A 157 16.01 9.01 8.97
CA LEU A 157 17.27 8.45 9.47
C LEU A 157 17.76 7.29 8.59
N ALA A 158 16.87 6.39 8.16
CA ALA A 158 17.17 5.29 7.25
C ALA A 158 17.71 5.82 5.92
N ALA A 159 16.96 6.73 5.27
CA ALA A 159 17.38 7.37 4.02
C ALA A 159 18.77 8.02 4.13
N ARG A 160 19.05 8.71 5.24
CA ARG A 160 20.39 9.27 5.53
C ARG A 160 21.46 8.20 5.73
N ARG A 161 21.15 7.06 6.37
CA ARG A 161 22.08 5.93 6.49
C ARG A 161 22.40 5.30 5.12
N TYR A 162 21.40 5.12 4.24
CA TYR A 162 21.62 4.65 2.86
C TYR A 162 22.49 5.61 2.05
N THR A 163 22.21 6.92 2.14
CA THR A 163 23.03 7.98 1.50
C THR A 163 24.50 7.87 1.90
N LYS A 164 24.79 7.75 3.20
CA LYS A 164 26.15 7.57 3.74
C LYS A 164 26.81 6.25 3.36
N ILE A 165 26.06 5.18 3.10
CA ILE A 165 26.61 3.92 2.59
C ILE A 165 27.07 4.09 1.13
N ILE A 166 26.28 4.78 0.31
CA ILE A 166 26.59 5.04 -1.11
C ILE A 166 27.81 5.96 -1.24
N GLU A 167 27.90 7.02 -0.42
CA GLU A 167 29.11 7.86 -0.30
C GLU A 167 30.36 7.01 0.02
N LYS A 168 30.26 6.09 0.99
CA LYS A 168 31.34 5.17 1.36
C LYS A 168 31.69 4.11 0.31
N CYS A 169 30.81 3.86 -0.67
CA CYS A 169 31.10 3.02 -1.82
C CYS A 169 31.88 3.77 -2.92
N GLY A 170 32.34 5.01 -2.67
CA GLY A 170 33.18 5.79 -3.59
C GLY A 170 32.41 6.73 -4.51
N VAL A 171 31.08 6.83 -4.38
CA VAL A 171 30.28 7.77 -5.18
C VAL A 171 30.51 9.20 -4.68
N LYS A 172 31.07 10.05 -5.55
CA LYS A 172 31.30 11.48 -5.28
C LYS A 172 30.07 12.31 -5.66
N GLY A 173 29.89 13.46 -5.00
CA GLY A 173 28.82 14.41 -5.33
C GLY A 173 27.40 14.01 -4.90
N VAL A 174 27.28 13.01 -4.02
CA VAL A 174 26.00 12.59 -3.42
C VAL A 174 25.39 13.74 -2.61
N GLN A 175 24.08 13.96 -2.75
CA GLN A 175 23.33 14.97 -2.01
C GLN A 175 22.14 14.35 -1.27
N PHE A 176 21.59 15.01 -0.25
CA PHE A 176 20.34 14.57 0.40
C PHE A 176 19.23 15.56 0.07
N LYS A 177 18.60 15.41 -1.11
CA LYS A 177 17.55 16.30 -1.63
C LYS A 177 16.19 15.60 -1.72
N ASP A 178 15.14 16.42 -1.74
CA ASP A 178 13.76 15.99 -2.04
C ASP A 178 13.23 14.84 -1.15
N PHE A 179 13.64 14.81 0.13
CA PHE A 179 13.12 13.82 1.07
C PHE A 179 11.62 14.03 1.29
N LYS A 180 10.81 13.05 0.89
CA LYS A 180 9.35 13.12 0.93
C LYS A 180 8.75 11.79 1.36
N ILE A 181 7.75 11.84 2.25
CA ILE A 181 6.90 10.69 2.56
C ILE A 181 5.94 10.49 1.38
N GLN A 182 5.89 9.28 0.84
CA GLN A 182 5.03 8.93 -0.29
C GLN A 182 3.79 8.16 0.15
N ASN A 183 3.93 7.28 1.16
CA ASN A 183 2.83 6.50 1.71
C ASN A 183 3.07 6.17 3.20
N ILE A 184 2.00 6.18 3.98
CA ILE A 184 1.92 5.72 5.37
C ILE A 184 0.86 4.63 5.43
N VAL A 185 1.20 3.50 6.05
CA VAL A 185 0.29 2.36 6.26
C VAL A 185 0.00 2.23 7.75
N GLY A 186 -1.26 2.40 8.10
CA GLY A 186 -1.80 2.15 9.44
C GLY A 186 -2.52 0.81 9.53
N SER A 187 -2.61 0.26 10.73
CA SER A 187 -3.49 -0.88 11.03
C SER A 187 -4.21 -0.67 12.36
N THR A 188 -5.45 -1.12 12.45
CA THR A 188 -6.23 -1.15 13.68
C THR A 188 -7.12 -2.39 13.71
N ASP A 189 -7.71 -2.65 14.87
CA ASP A 189 -8.58 -3.79 15.13
C ASP A 189 -9.77 -3.29 15.95
N MET A 190 -10.95 -3.33 15.35
CA MET A 190 -12.21 -2.88 15.93
C MET A 190 -12.68 -3.72 17.12
N LYS A 191 -12.08 -4.91 17.34
CA LYS A 191 -12.48 -5.88 18.37
C LYS A 191 -13.91 -6.42 18.24
N PHE A 192 -14.54 -6.25 17.07
CA PHE A 192 -15.81 -6.86 16.74
C PHE A 192 -15.91 -7.24 15.26
N PRO A 193 -16.63 -8.33 14.91
CA PRO A 193 -16.87 -8.71 13.53
C PRO A 193 -17.82 -7.74 12.80
N ILE A 194 -17.58 -7.56 11.49
CA ILE A 194 -18.28 -6.58 10.63
C ILE A 194 -19.01 -7.34 9.50
N ARG A 195 -20.26 -6.95 9.21
CA ARG A 195 -21.06 -7.48 8.08
C ARG A 195 -20.67 -6.77 6.77
N LEU A 196 -19.69 -7.30 6.06
CA LEU A 196 -19.11 -6.66 4.87
C LEU A 196 -20.12 -6.54 3.71
N GLU A 197 -21.01 -7.52 3.55
CA GLU A 197 -22.01 -7.60 2.49
C GLU A 197 -23.00 -6.42 2.57
N HIS A 198 -23.42 -6.11 3.80
CA HIS A 198 -24.34 -5.01 4.08
C HIS A 198 -23.65 -3.65 3.93
N LEU A 199 -22.38 -3.54 4.35
CA LEU A 199 -21.56 -2.35 4.14
C LEU A 199 -21.31 -2.09 2.64
N ALA A 200 -21.02 -3.13 1.86
CA ALA A 200 -20.82 -3.03 0.42
C ALA A 200 -22.10 -2.60 -0.31
N CYS A 201 -23.26 -3.12 0.07
CA CYS A 201 -24.55 -2.68 -0.47
C CYS A 201 -24.84 -1.21 -0.13
N ALA A 202 -24.71 -0.81 1.13
CA ALA A 202 -25.04 0.55 1.58
C ALA A 202 -24.03 1.63 1.11
N HIS A 203 -22.76 1.26 0.89
CA HIS A 203 -21.70 2.19 0.47
C HIS A 203 -21.13 1.87 -0.93
N ALA A 204 -21.94 1.28 -1.83
CA ALA A 204 -21.51 0.79 -3.15
C ALA A 204 -20.70 1.81 -3.98
N ALA A 205 -21.01 3.11 -3.88
CA ALA A 205 -20.28 4.18 -4.58
C ALA A 205 -18.82 4.40 -4.11
N PHE A 206 -18.44 3.86 -2.95
CA PHE A 206 -17.11 3.98 -2.35
C PHE A 206 -16.40 2.63 -2.17
N VAL A 207 -17.10 1.52 -2.41
CA VAL A 207 -16.67 0.18 -2.01
C VAL A 207 -16.43 -0.73 -3.20
N THR A 208 -15.38 -1.54 -3.11
CA THR A 208 -15.19 -2.73 -3.95
C THR A 208 -15.06 -3.93 -3.01
N TYR A 209 -15.97 -4.90 -3.12
CA TYR A 209 -15.95 -6.14 -2.35
C TYR A 209 -16.36 -7.30 -3.25
N ASP A 210 -15.44 -8.25 -3.39
CA ASP A 210 -15.63 -9.52 -4.09
C ASP A 210 -14.85 -10.56 -3.27
N PRO A 211 -15.53 -11.39 -2.46
CA PRO A 211 -14.87 -12.31 -1.54
C PRO A 211 -14.18 -13.49 -2.25
N GLU A 212 -14.49 -13.76 -3.52
CA GLU A 212 -13.80 -14.79 -4.32
C GLU A 212 -12.43 -14.29 -4.79
N VAL A 213 -12.36 -13.00 -5.16
CA VAL A 213 -11.10 -12.34 -5.57
C VAL A 213 -10.26 -11.91 -4.37
N PHE A 214 -10.87 -11.34 -3.33
CA PHE A 214 -10.15 -10.86 -2.14
C PHE A 214 -11.05 -10.81 -0.88
N PRO A 215 -10.67 -11.46 0.24
CA PRO A 215 -11.53 -11.61 1.43
C PRO A 215 -11.70 -10.33 2.28
N GLY A 216 -11.26 -9.18 1.79
CA GLY A 216 -11.40 -7.88 2.45
C GLY A 216 -12.18 -6.89 1.59
N LEU A 217 -12.96 -6.04 2.23
CA LEU A 217 -13.69 -4.95 1.58
C LEU A 217 -12.76 -3.76 1.38
N ILE A 218 -12.63 -3.26 0.15
CA ILE A 218 -11.83 -2.09 -0.20
C ILE A 218 -12.73 -0.85 -0.18
N TYR A 219 -12.55 0.01 0.83
CA TYR A 219 -13.26 1.29 0.95
C TYR A 219 -12.36 2.43 0.49
N ARG A 220 -12.83 3.22 -0.48
CA ARG A 220 -12.10 4.38 -1.05
C ARG A 220 -12.68 5.67 -0.48
N MET A 221 -12.00 6.25 0.50
CA MET A 221 -12.39 7.52 1.11
C MET A 221 -11.86 8.69 0.27
N LYS A 222 -12.71 9.68 -0.03
CA LYS A 222 -12.32 10.89 -0.78
C LYS A 222 -11.60 11.92 0.10
N HIS A 223 -12.05 12.08 1.35
CA HIS A 223 -11.52 13.07 2.29
C HIS A 223 -11.29 12.46 3.69
N PRO A 224 -10.02 12.29 4.13
CA PRO A 224 -8.80 12.37 3.32
C PRO A 224 -8.78 11.29 2.22
N ASN A 225 -7.96 11.49 1.18
CA ASN A 225 -7.86 10.56 0.06
C ASN A 225 -7.02 9.33 0.46
N VAL A 226 -7.70 8.29 0.95
CA VAL A 226 -7.09 7.04 1.42
C VAL A 226 -7.92 5.82 1.05
N ALA A 227 -7.27 4.66 1.00
CA ALA A 227 -7.92 3.36 0.89
C ALA A 227 -7.87 2.63 2.23
N LEU A 228 -8.99 2.03 2.62
CA LEU A 228 -9.09 1.14 3.77
C LEU A 228 -9.40 -0.27 3.28
N LEU A 229 -8.68 -1.28 3.80
CA LEU A 229 -9.01 -2.69 3.62
C LEU A 229 -9.62 -3.18 4.94
N ILE A 230 -10.91 -3.51 4.91
CA ILE A 230 -11.71 -3.86 6.08
C ILE A 230 -12.04 -5.36 5.99
N PHE A 231 -11.65 -6.13 7.00
CA PHE A 231 -11.92 -7.57 7.05
C PHE A 231 -13.11 -7.88 7.95
N ALA A 232 -13.86 -8.94 7.65
CA ALA A 232 -15.01 -9.39 8.44
C ALA A 232 -14.68 -9.67 9.92
N SER A 233 -13.41 -9.88 10.24
CA SER A 233 -12.89 -10.03 11.62
C SER A 233 -12.84 -8.74 12.44
N GLY A 234 -13.04 -7.56 11.83
CA GLY A 234 -12.85 -6.26 12.48
C GLY A 234 -11.44 -5.66 12.33
N LYS A 235 -10.50 -6.40 11.72
CA LYS A 235 -9.18 -5.84 11.36
C LYS A 235 -9.32 -4.87 10.20
N ILE A 236 -8.59 -3.76 10.27
CA ILE A 236 -8.58 -2.69 9.25
C ILE A 236 -7.13 -2.31 8.95
N ILE A 237 -6.82 -2.14 7.67
CA ILE A 237 -5.56 -1.59 7.18
C ILE A 237 -5.86 -0.31 6.40
N LEU A 238 -5.16 0.78 6.70
CA LEU A 238 -5.31 2.08 6.06
C LEU A 238 -4.03 2.38 5.26
N THR A 239 -4.16 2.84 4.01
CA THR A 239 -3.02 3.15 3.12
C THR A 239 -3.36 4.30 2.17
N GLY A 240 -2.34 4.96 1.62
CA GLY A 240 -2.45 6.11 0.72
C GLY A 240 -2.22 7.46 1.41
N ALA A 241 -2.21 7.49 2.74
CA ALA A 241 -1.94 8.68 3.53
C ALA A 241 -0.50 9.18 3.32
N LYS A 242 -0.31 10.51 3.23
CA LYS A 242 1.01 11.15 3.17
C LYS A 242 1.39 11.81 4.48
N VAL A 243 0.40 12.19 5.28
CA VAL A 243 0.53 12.72 6.64
C VAL A 243 -0.07 11.72 7.62
N ARG A 244 0.54 11.55 8.80
CA ARG A 244 0.03 10.65 9.85
C ARG A 244 -1.42 10.97 10.20
N ASP A 245 -1.76 12.26 10.32
CA ASP A 245 -3.08 12.74 10.72
C ASP A 245 -4.20 12.33 9.73
N ASP A 246 -3.88 12.16 8.44
CA ASP A 246 -4.84 11.63 7.46
C ASP A 246 -5.25 10.19 7.82
N THR A 247 -4.34 9.41 8.40
CA THR A 247 -4.62 8.03 8.84
C THR A 247 -5.57 8.03 10.05
N TYR A 248 -5.44 9.02 10.95
CA TYR A 248 -6.34 9.16 12.10
C TYR A 248 -7.71 9.69 11.68
N LYS A 249 -7.76 10.81 10.93
CA LYS A 249 -9.01 11.37 10.42
C LYS A 249 -9.81 10.36 9.57
N ALA A 250 -9.14 9.56 8.75
CA ALA A 250 -9.81 8.50 8.00
C ALA A 250 -10.42 7.42 8.90
N PHE A 251 -9.76 7.10 10.01
CA PHE A 251 -10.28 6.15 10.97
C PHE A 251 -11.47 6.75 11.75
N ASP A 252 -11.34 7.98 12.24
CA ASP A 252 -12.40 8.68 12.96
C ASP A 252 -13.67 8.84 12.09
N ASN A 253 -13.50 9.09 10.79
CA ASN A 253 -14.59 9.14 9.82
C ASN A 253 -15.28 7.77 9.58
N ILE A 254 -14.53 6.67 9.53
CA ILE A 254 -15.08 5.34 9.23
C ILE A 254 -15.62 4.62 10.47
N TYR A 255 -15.08 4.90 11.66
CA TYR A 255 -15.45 4.26 12.92
C TYR A 255 -16.96 4.24 13.22
N PRO A 256 -17.71 5.36 13.13
CA PRO A 256 -19.15 5.35 13.37
C PRO A 256 -19.91 4.52 12.33
N VAL A 257 -19.47 4.54 11.07
CA VAL A 257 -20.06 3.72 9.98
C VAL A 257 -19.90 2.24 10.32
N LEU A 258 -18.69 1.76 10.60
CA LEU A 258 -18.44 0.33 10.87
C LEU A 258 -19.14 -0.17 12.13
N THR A 259 -19.37 0.71 13.10
CA THR A 259 -20.12 0.38 14.32
C THR A 259 -21.58 0.02 14.02
N GLN A 260 -22.21 0.65 13.02
CA GLN A 260 -23.56 0.29 12.55
C GLN A 260 -23.61 -1.12 11.91
N PHE A 261 -22.53 -1.51 11.23
CA PHE A 261 -22.41 -2.83 10.57
C PHE A 261 -21.85 -3.94 11.48
N LYS A 262 -21.62 -3.67 12.77
CA LYS A 262 -21.24 -4.68 13.77
C LYS A 262 -22.18 -5.88 13.70
N ARG A 263 -21.61 -7.08 13.57
CA ARG A 263 -22.37 -8.33 13.66
C ARG A 263 -22.67 -8.57 15.14
N LYS A 264 -23.96 -8.64 15.51
CA LYS A 264 -24.35 -9.16 16.83
C LYS A 264 -23.79 -10.58 16.93
N SER A 265 -23.11 -10.90 18.01
CA SER A 265 -22.81 -12.31 18.32
C SER A 265 -24.16 -13.02 18.47
N GLN A 266 -24.38 -14.07 17.68
CA GLN A 266 -25.38 -15.06 18.08
C GLN A 266 -24.87 -15.65 19.39
N LEU A 267 -25.57 -15.33 20.46
CA LEU A 267 -25.51 -16.14 21.67
C LEU A 267 -26.17 -17.46 21.29
N CYS A 268 -25.38 -18.54 21.34
CA CYS A 268 -25.90 -19.90 21.34
C CYS A 268 -26.41 -20.25 22.74
#